data_AF-A0A662KUY9-F1
#
_entry.id   AF-A0A662KUY9-F1
#
_cell.length_a   1.000
_cell.length_b   1.000
_cell.length_c   1.000
_cell.angle_alpha   90.00
_cell.angle_beta   90.00
_cell.angle_gamma   90.00
#
_symmetry.space_group_name_H-M   'P 1'
#
loop_
_entity.id
_entity.type
_entity.pdbx_description
1 polymer ?
#
loop_
_entity_poly.entity_id
_entity_poly.type
_entity_poly.pdbx_seq_one_letter_code
_entity_poly.pdbx_strand_id
1 'polypeptide(L)'
;MQGRFETGNHLEGVIDTIVQEVGEASEPQWRIVGQQMPTVDELLRKYEISGTIDGILQVKNDGKWVSLGVIDKKTASSHVFDSINCENDLNKYPWTAKYKAQVLLYTFAYNFDQGFLLFVRKDNLYDMKIITLDMDYEYIEQLLQKASKVNEAVRKGEPPPKINDIKICPKCPFYAYCAPELVMGQDIEMIDDKQIVALLDELEEIKEAVARAREIKKKLEELLPRGKDIVVGKYIITYSPSGRRKIEKVEE
;
A
#
# COMPACT_ATOMS: atom_id res chain seq x y z
N MET A 1 -11.24 6.81 2.87
CA MET A 1 -9.88 6.44 3.33
C MET A 1 -9.91 5.78 4.70
N GLN A 2 -10.71 6.28 5.65
CA GLN A 2 -10.91 5.71 7.01
C GLN A 2 -11.17 4.19 7.05
N GLY A 3 -12.12 3.65 6.27
CA GLY A 3 -12.41 2.20 6.31
C GLY A 3 -11.24 1.28 5.90
N ARG A 4 -10.23 1.77 5.17
CA ARG A 4 -8.99 1.01 4.87
C ARG A 4 -8.01 0.98 6.04
N PHE A 5 -8.05 1.98 6.92
CA PHE A 5 -7.22 2.06 8.12
C PHE A 5 -7.82 1.25 9.28
N GLU A 6 -9.16 1.27 9.43
CA GLU A 6 -9.87 0.51 10.48
C GLU A 6 -9.71 -1.02 10.33
N THR A 7 -9.71 -1.53 9.09
CA THR A 7 -9.46 -2.95 8.82
C THR A 7 -8.03 -3.37 9.19
N GLY A 8 -7.06 -2.45 9.12
CA GLY A 8 -5.67 -2.71 9.51
C GLY A 8 -5.54 -2.95 11.02
N ASN A 9 -6.17 -2.08 11.82
CA ASN A 9 -6.08 -2.15 13.28
C ASN A 9 -6.80 -3.39 13.87
N HIS A 10 -7.91 -3.84 13.25
CA HIS A 10 -8.60 -5.06 13.70
C HIS A 10 -7.84 -6.35 13.40
N LEU A 11 -6.93 -6.33 12.42
CA LEU A 11 -6.13 -7.49 12.03
C LEU A 11 -4.73 -7.48 12.66
N GLU A 12 -4.32 -6.40 13.31
CA GLU A 12 -2.94 -6.19 13.76
C GLU A 12 -2.47 -7.29 14.72
N GLY A 13 -3.29 -7.68 15.70
CA GLY A 13 -2.96 -8.79 16.62
C GLY A 13 -2.89 -10.17 15.94
N VAL A 14 -3.72 -10.40 14.91
CA VAL A 14 -3.68 -11.64 14.12
C VAL A 14 -2.43 -11.66 13.24
N ILE A 15 -2.10 -10.53 12.62
CA ILE A 15 -0.90 -10.36 11.81
C ILE A 15 0.34 -10.62 12.67
N ASP A 16 0.43 -10.06 13.86
CA ASP A 16 1.58 -10.26 14.75
C ASP A 16 1.77 -11.73 15.12
N THR A 17 0.69 -12.44 15.42
CA THR A 17 0.73 -13.88 15.72
C THR A 17 1.26 -14.66 14.51
N ILE A 18 0.71 -14.42 13.32
CA ILE A 18 1.12 -15.13 12.10
C ILE A 18 2.55 -14.77 11.69
N VAL A 19 2.97 -13.50 11.87
CA VAL A 19 4.35 -13.05 11.61
C VAL A 19 5.33 -13.81 12.49
N GLN A 20 4.99 -14.03 13.76
CA GLN A 20 5.81 -14.85 14.64
C GLN A 20 5.86 -16.31 14.18
N GLU A 21 4.71 -16.92 13.85
CA GLU A 21 4.65 -18.30 13.33
C GLU A 21 5.51 -18.49 12.07
N VAL A 22 5.37 -17.58 11.09
CA VAL A 22 6.15 -17.62 9.85
C VAL A 22 7.64 -17.43 10.12
N GLY A 23 8.00 -16.51 11.01
CA GLY A 23 9.39 -16.28 11.39
C GLY A 23 10.05 -17.48 12.09
N GLU A 24 9.32 -18.15 12.97
CA GLU A 24 9.79 -19.37 13.64
C GLU A 24 9.89 -20.56 12.68
N ALA A 25 9.05 -20.63 11.66
CA ALA A 25 9.06 -21.68 10.63
C ALA A 25 10.05 -21.40 9.47
N SER A 26 10.63 -20.21 9.39
CA SER A 26 11.57 -19.81 8.33
C SER A 26 12.97 -20.38 8.57
N GLU A 27 13.77 -20.49 7.49
CA GLU A 27 15.20 -20.81 7.53
C GLU A 27 16.00 -19.71 6.81
N PRO A 28 16.85 -18.94 7.52
CA PRO A 28 17.03 -18.97 8.98
C PRO A 28 15.78 -18.48 9.73
N GLN A 29 15.61 -18.94 10.98
CA GLN A 29 14.54 -18.46 11.84
C GLN A 29 14.72 -16.96 12.12
N TRP A 30 13.62 -16.21 12.10
CA TRP A 30 13.63 -14.78 12.39
C TRP A 30 12.48 -14.38 13.31
N ARG A 31 12.64 -13.25 13.99
CA ARG A 31 11.61 -12.68 14.88
C ARG A 31 11.71 -11.17 14.92
N ILE A 32 10.61 -10.52 15.31
CA ILE A 32 10.58 -9.08 15.57
C ILE A 32 10.45 -8.87 17.08
N VAL A 33 11.34 -8.07 17.66
CA VAL A 33 11.36 -7.77 19.10
C VAL A 33 11.24 -6.27 19.35
N GLY A 34 10.84 -5.89 20.56
CA GLY A 34 10.73 -4.47 20.93
C GLY A 34 9.58 -3.78 20.17
N GLN A 35 8.37 -4.34 20.29
CA GLN A 35 7.21 -3.79 19.59
C GLN A 35 6.89 -2.36 20.03
N GLN A 36 6.53 -1.52 19.05
CA GLN A 36 6.13 -0.13 19.25
C GLN A 36 7.15 0.71 20.03
N MET A 37 8.43 0.59 19.68
CA MET A 37 9.48 1.38 20.31
C MET A 37 9.43 2.84 19.85
N PRO A 38 9.16 3.81 20.76
CA PRO A 38 9.23 5.22 20.41
C PRO A 38 10.67 5.59 20.07
N THR A 39 10.85 6.46 19.09
CA THR A 39 12.18 6.98 18.79
C THR A 39 12.60 7.99 19.86
N VAL A 40 13.53 7.58 20.72
CA VAL A 40 14.09 8.42 21.81
C VAL A 40 15.44 9.02 21.42
N ASP A 41 15.73 9.09 20.13
CA ASP A 41 17.01 9.54 19.62
C ASP A 41 17.15 11.08 19.67
N GLU A 42 18.31 11.56 20.12
CA GLU A 42 18.61 12.98 20.27
C GLU A 42 18.69 13.70 18.92
N LEU A 43 19.17 13.01 17.89
CA LEU A 43 19.24 13.58 16.55
C LEU A 43 17.84 13.77 15.97
N LEU A 44 16.96 12.76 15.99
CA LEU A 44 15.59 12.94 15.51
C LEU A 44 14.85 14.05 16.27
N ARG A 45 15.06 14.15 17.59
CA ARG A 45 14.53 15.25 18.41
C ARG A 45 15.02 16.62 17.97
N LYS A 46 16.30 16.76 17.58
CA LYS A 46 16.85 18.02 17.06
C LYS A 46 16.12 18.51 15.81
N TYR A 47 15.64 17.58 14.98
CA TYR A 47 14.85 17.88 13.79
C TYR A 47 13.33 17.82 14.06
N GLU A 48 12.90 17.76 15.32
CA GLU A 48 11.49 17.62 15.75
C GLU A 48 10.77 16.46 15.03
N ILE A 49 11.52 15.42 14.68
CA ILE A 49 10.99 14.19 14.09
C ILE A 49 10.60 13.25 15.21
N SER A 50 9.40 12.70 15.15
CA SER A 50 8.91 11.69 16.08
C SER A 50 8.26 10.53 15.34
N GLY A 51 8.25 9.37 15.97
CA GLY A 51 7.41 8.27 15.59
C GLY A 51 7.78 6.99 16.32
N THR A 52 7.28 5.88 15.78
CA THR A 52 7.33 4.58 16.41
C THR A 52 7.69 3.57 15.35
N ILE A 53 8.62 2.67 15.68
CA ILE A 53 8.96 1.53 14.83
C ILE A 53 8.21 0.30 15.29
N ASP A 54 7.89 -0.60 14.36
CA ASP A 54 7.21 -1.86 14.70
C ASP A 54 8.12 -2.82 15.47
N GLY A 55 9.44 -2.71 15.30
CA GLY A 55 10.42 -3.36 16.16
C GLY A 55 11.80 -3.50 15.52
N ILE A 56 12.59 -4.40 16.09
CA ILE A 56 13.93 -4.78 15.62
C ILE A 56 13.86 -6.21 15.08
N LEU A 57 14.34 -6.41 13.85
CA LEU A 57 14.48 -7.73 13.25
C LEU A 57 15.67 -8.45 13.87
N GLN A 58 15.43 -9.67 14.35
CA GLN A 58 16.48 -10.60 14.76
C GLN A 58 16.42 -11.87 13.92
N VAL A 59 17.59 -12.41 13.59
CA VAL A 59 17.74 -13.71 12.94
C VAL A 59 18.51 -14.64 13.85
N LYS A 60 18.21 -15.94 13.78
CA LYS A 60 18.93 -16.97 14.51
C LYS A 60 20.15 -17.39 13.69
N ASN A 61 21.33 -17.18 14.25
CA ASN A 61 22.60 -17.58 13.67
C ASN A 61 23.38 -18.37 14.74
N ASP A 62 23.82 -19.59 14.41
CA ASP A 62 24.52 -20.51 15.32
C ASP A 62 23.83 -20.66 16.70
N GLY A 63 22.49 -20.79 16.68
CA GLY A 63 21.66 -20.94 17.87
C GLY A 63 21.47 -19.65 18.70
N LYS A 64 22.07 -18.52 18.30
CA LYS A 64 21.95 -17.22 18.96
C LYS A 64 21.11 -16.26 18.14
N TRP A 65 20.32 -15.43 18.81
CA TRP A 65 19.59 -14.35 18.15
C TRP A 65 20.51 -13.13 17.95
N VAL A 66 20.60 -12.66 16.72
CA VAL A 66 21.39 -11.49 16.31
C VAL A 66 20.45 -10.43 15.77
N SER A 67 20.54 -9.21 16.29
CA SER A 67 19.80 -8.05 15.76
C SER A 67 20.42 -7.59 14.45
N LEU A 68 19.60 -7.47 13.40
CA LEU A 68 20.04 -6.99 12.10
C LEU A 68 19.73 -5.51 11.89
N GLY A 69 18.55 -5.06 12.33
CA GLY A 69 18.14 -3.68 12.10
C GLY A 69 16.69 -3.41 12.44
N VAL A 70 16.29 -2.16 12.22
CA VAL A 70 14.90 -1.71 12.39
C VAL A 70 14.01 -2.35 11.33
N ILE A 71 12.80 -2.74 11.71
CA ILE A 71 11.80 -3.28 10.80
C ILE A 71 10.46 -2.56 10.95
N ASP A 72 9.78 -2.36 9.82
CA ASP A 72 8.44 -1.78 9.73
C ASP A 72 7.55 -2.68 8.85
N LYS A 73 6.33 -2.97 9.31
CA LYS A 73 5.37 -3.91 8.74
C LYS A 73 4.37 -3.15 7.90
N LYS A 74 4.14 -3.64 6.67
CA LYS A 74 3.17 -3.06 5.74
C LYS A 74 2.29 -4.15 5.16
N THR A 75 0.98 -3.95 5.20
CA THR A 75 0.03 -4.85 4.53
C THR A 75 -0.29 -4.34 3.13
N ALA A 76 -0.23 -5.23 2.13
CA ALA A 76 -0.43 -4.88 0.72
C ALA A 76 -1.50 -5.76 0.05
N SER A 77 -2.21 -5.21 -0.94
CA SER A 77 -3.02 -6.05 -1.84
C SER A 77 -2.12 -6.95 -2.68
N SER A 78 -2.65 -8.05 -3.20
CA SER A 78 -1.89 -9.04 -3.99
C SER A 78 -1.12 -8.39 -5.14
N HIS A 79 -1.77 -7.49 -5.90
CA HIS A 79 -1.10 -6.74 -6.98
C HIS A 79 0.11 -5.93 -6.52
N VAL A 80 0.00 -5.21 -5.39
CA VAL A 80 1.13 -4.42 -4.86
C VAL A 80 2.19 -5.34 -4.29
N PHE A 81 1.79 -6.36 -3.54
CA PHE A 81 2.70 -7.37 -2.99
C PHE A 81 3.52 -7.97 -4.13
N ASP A 82 2.92 -8.57 -5.15
CA ASP A 82 3.63 -9.24 -6.24
C ASP A 82 4.61 -8.31 -6.99
N SER A 83 4.27 -7.02 -7.06
CA SER A 83 5.08 -6.03 -7.78
C SER A 83 6.33 -5.53 -7.04
N ILE A 84 6.46 -5.73 -5.72
CA ILE A 84 7.56 -5.19 -4.90
C ILE A 84 8.44 -6.31 -4.36
N ASN A 85 9.64 -6.51 -4.91
CA ASN A 85 10.53 -7.61 -4.53
C ASN A 85 11.91 -7.15 -4.05
N CYS A 86 12.25 -5.89 -4.27
CA CYS A 86 13.47 -5.27 -3.76
C CYS A 86 13.26 -3.78 -3.48
N GLU A 87 14.27 -3.12 -2.92
CA GLU A 87 14.26 -1.69 -2.63
C GLU A 87 13.88 -0.84 -3.86
N ASN A 88 14.45 -1.16 -5.04
CA ASN A 88 14.20 -0.39 -6.26
C ASN A 88 12.71 -0.40 -6.67
N ASP A 89 11.98 -1.46 -6.34
CA ASP A 89 10.57 -1.58 -6.65
C ASP A 89 9.68 -0.66 -5.81
N LEU A 90 10.18 -0.11 -4.69
CA LEU A 90 9.43 0.82 -3.85
C LEU A 90 9.07 2.12 -4.58
N ASN A 91 9.79 2.46 -5.66
CA ASN A 91 9.51 3.64 -6.47
C ASN A 91 8.35 3.44 -7.48
N LYS A 92 7.84 2.22 -7.64
CA LYS A 92 6.69 1.91 -8.54
C LYS A 92 5.43 2.67 -8.15
N TYR A 93 5.24 2.95 -6.85
CA TYR A 93 4.12 3.74 -6.37
C TYR A 93 4.60 4.91 -5.49
N PRO A 94 4.03 6.13 -5.64
CA PRO A 94 4.44 7.29 -4.85
C PRO A 94 4.31 7.12 -3.33
N TRP A 95 3.42 6.24 -2.86
CA TRP A 95 3.25 5.99 -1.43
C TRP A 95 4.22 4.95 -0.87
N THR A 96 4.69 3.99 -1.67
CA THR A 96 5.67 2.98 -1.22
C THR A 96 7.07 3.57 -1.10
N ALA A 97 7.40 4.57 -1.91
CA ALA A 97 8.64 5.34 -1.77
C ALA A 97 8.77 6.01 -0.40
N LYS A 98 7.65 6.35 0.25
CA LYS A 98 7.64 6.94 1.60
C LYS A 98 8.04 5.95 2.69
N TYR A 99 7.87 4.65 2.45
CA TYR A 99 8.25 3.61 3.41
C TYR A 99 9.77 3.55 3.57
N LYS A 100 10.52 3.70 2.46
CA LYS A 100 12.00 3.82 2.50
C LYS A 100 12.43 4.98 3.40
N ALA A 101 11.84 6.16 3.22
CA ALA A 101 12.15 7.33 4.04
C ALA A 101 11.91 7.10 5.54
N GLN A 102 10.76 6.48 5.88
CA GLN A 102 10.41 6.17 7.27
C GLN A 102 11.45 5.22 7.90
N VAL A 103 11.74 4.09 7.24
CA VAL A 103 12.63 3.08 7.81
C VAL A 103 14.07 3.59 7.92
N LEU A 104 14.61 4.24 6.89
CA LEU A 104 16.01 4.70 6.92
C LEU A 104 16.28 5.75 7.99
N LEU A 105 15.34 6.67 8.24
CA LEU A 105 15.47 7.64 9.35
C LEU A 105 15.59 6.94 10.71
N TYR A 106 14.82 5.87 10.91
CA TYR A 106 14.85 5.11 12.16
C TYR A 106 16.06 4.20 12.24
N THR A 107 16.44 3.54 11.16
CA THR A 107 17.69 2.77 11.07
C THR A 107 18.88 3.62 11.49
N PHE A 108 18.96 4.86 10.97
CA PHE A 108 20.00 5.81 11.35
C PHE A 108 19.94 6.18 12.84
N ALA A 109 18.76 6.48 13.36
CA ALA A 109 18.55 6.85 14.76
C ALA A 109 18.91 5.72 15.75
N TYR A 110 18.73 4.46 15.34
CA TYR A 110 19.08 3.29 16.13
C TYR A 110 20.51 2.78 15.85
N ASN A 111 21.29 3.50 15.03
CA ASN A 111 22.67 3.18 14.68
C ASN A 111 22.84 1.75 14.11
N PHE A 112 21.94 1.37 13.20
CA PHE A 112 22.04 0.14 12.41
C PHE A 112 22.53 0.47 10.99
N ASP A 113 23.18 -0.51 10.36
CA ASP A 113 23.67 -0.38 8.98
C ASP A 113 22.59 -0.71 7.93
N GLN A 114 21.49 -1.36 8.34
CA GLN A 114 20.41 -1.79 7.46
C GLN A 114 19.03 -1.63 8.11
N GLY A 115 18.04 -1.29 7.29
CA GLY A 115 16.62 -1.30 7.66
C GLY A 115 15.86 -2.35 6.88
N PHE A 116 14.66 -2.69 7.37
CA PHE A 116 13.85 -3.76 6.79
C PHE A 116 12.38 -3.33 6.65
N LEU A 117 11.74 -3.75 5.57
CA LEU A 117 10.29 -3.70 5.40
C LEU A 117 9.72 -5.11 5.33
N LEU A 118 8.80 -5.44 6.23
CA LEU A 118 8.03 -6.68 6.14
C LEU A 118 6.72 -6.41 5.40
N PHE A 119 6.60 -6.93 4.18
CA PHE A 119 5.34 -6.94 3.46
C PHE A 119 4.54 -8.19 3.78
N VAL A 120 3.27 -8.00 4.15
CA VAL A 120 2.28 -9.07 4.38
C VAL A 120 1.16 -8.93 3.36
N ARG A 121 0.82 -10.02 2.67
CA ARG A 121 -0.26 -10.02 1.68
C ARG A 121 -1.63 -10.08 2.36
N LYS A 122 -2.56 -9.19 1.98
CA LYS A 122 -3.86 -9.03 2.67
C LYS A 122 -4.84 -10.19 2.52
N ASP A 123 -4.80 -10.90 1.39
CA ASP A 123 -5.69 -12.03 1.09
C ASP A 123 -5.12 -13.38 1.57
N ASN A 124 -3.82 -13.45 1.83
CA ASN A 124 -3.15 -14.59 2.45
C ASN A 124 -2.05 -14.10 3.41
N LEU A 125 -2.37 -14.05 4.71
CA LEU A 125 -1.47 -13.49 5.72
C LEU A 125 -0.17 -14.30 5.90
N TYR A 126 -0.11 -15.55 5.44
CA TYR A 126 1.12 -16.37 5.46
C TYR A 126 2.11 -15.99 4.34
N ASP A 127 1.66 -15.25 3.31
CA ASP A 127 2.55 -14.78 2.25
C ASP A 127 3.25 -13.50 2.70
N MET A 128 4.54 -13.63 3.01
CA MET A 128 5.37 -12.57 3.54
C MET A 128 6.67 -12.42 2.76
N LYS A 129 7.21 -11.20 2.77
CA LYS A 129 8.59 -10.95 2.30
C LYS A 129 9.23 -9.82 3.06
N ILE A 130 10.53 -9.98 3.30
CA ILE A 130 11.38 -8.97 3.91
C ILE A 130 12.16 -8.30 2.78
N ILE A 131 12.03 -6.98 2.68
CA ILE A 131 12.82 -6.14 1.79
C ILE A 131 13.89 -5.46 2.61
N THR A 132 15.14 -5.72 2.28
CA THR A 132 16.29 -5.03 2.87
C THR A 132 16.45 -3.64 2.25
N LEU A 133 16.76 -2.66 3.10
CA LEU A 133 17.08 -1.29 2.72
C LEU A 133 18.47 -0.97 3.24
N ASP A 134 19.37 -0.64 2.33
CA ASP A 134 20.73 -0.25 2.70
C ASP A 134 20.77 1.21 3.15
N MET A 135 21.69 1.50 4.07
CA MET A 135 21.89 2.87 4.56
C MET A 135 22.33 3.81 3.43
N ASP A 136 21.55 4.86 3.24
CA ASP A 136 21.76 5.89 2.23
C ASP A 136 21.87 7.25 2.94
N TYR A 137 23.10 7.58 3.36
CA TYR A 137 23.38 8.77 4.16
C TYR A 137 23.04 10.07 3.42
N GLU A 138 23.21 10.11 2.11
CA GLU A 138 22.86 11.27 1.30
C GLU A 138 21.34 11.48 1.29
N TYR A 139 20.58 10.40 1.06
CA TYR A 139 19.12 10.47 1.12
C TYR A 139 18.62 10.84 2.52
N ILE A 140 19.21 10.29 3.57
CA ILE A 140 18.86 10.63 4.96
C ILE A 140 19.11 12.11 5.25
N GLU A 141 20.26 12.66 4.85
CA GLU A 141 20.55 14.09 5.01
C GLU A 141 19.51 14.96 4.27
N GLN A 142 19.12 14.57 3.05
CA GLN A 142 18.05 15.26 2.31
C GLN A 142 16.71 15.23 3.08
N LEU A 143 16.37 14.11 3.73
CA LEU A 143 15.17 13.98 4.56
C LEU A 143 15.23 14.88 5.80
N LEU A 144 16.38 14.93 6.49
CA LEU A 144 16.59 15.78 7.67
C LEU A 144 16.49 17.27 7.31
N GLN A 145 17.12 17.68 6.20
CA GLN A 145 16.99 19.05 5.70
C GLN A 145 15.55 19.40 5.32
N LYS A 146 14.82 18.45 4.73
CA LYS A 146 13.40 18.62 4.43
C LYS A 146 12.57 18.80 5.70
N ALA A 147 12.82 18.00 6.74
CA ALA A 147 12.15 18.15 8.03
C ALA A 147 12.41 19.54 8.64
N SER A 148 13.67 19.99 8.63
CA SER A 148 14.04 21.33 9.11
C SER A 148 13.26 22.45 8.40
N LYS A 149 13.17 22.40 7.06
CA LYS A 149 12.40 23.37 6.27
C LYS A 149 10.90 23.35 6.62
N VAL A 150 10.34 22.16 6.79
CA VAL A 150 8.92 22.00 7.19
C VAL A 150 8.68 22.63 8.56
N ASN A 151 9.54 22.35 9.54
CA ASN A 151 9.36 22.89 10.89
C ASN A 151 9.57 24.40 10.96
N GLU A 152 10.49 24.94 10.16
CA GLU A 152 10.65 26.39 10.01
C GLU A 152 9.36 27.04 9.47
N ALA A 153 8.77 26.45 8.42
CA ALA A 153 7.50 26.93 7.86
C ALA A 153 6.35 26.86 8.88
N VAL A 154 6.26 25.76 9.64
CA VAL A 154 5.30 25.60 10.75
C VAL A 154 5.48 26.68 11.81
N ARG A 155 6.72 26.93 12.25
CA ARG A 155 7.02 27.99 13.24
C ARG A 155 6.65 29.39 12.76
N LYS A 156 6.81 29.68 11.48
CA LYS A 156 6.43 30.96 10.86
C LYS A 156 4.93 31.08 10.58
N GLY A 157 4.20 29.96 10.60
CA GLY A 157 2.80 29.92 10.15
C GLY A 157 2.67 30.14 8.64
N GLU A 158 3.73 29.89 7.88
CA GLU A 158 3.77 30.11 6.44
C GLU A 158 3.57 28.78 5.72
N PRO A 159 2.57 28.64 4.83
CA PRO A 159 2.43 27.44 4.02
C PRO A 159 3.61 27.31 3.04
N PRO A 160 3.99 26.09 2.66
CA PRO A 160 5.00 25.88 1.64
C PRO A 160 4.56 26.50 0.29
N PRO A 161 5.51 26.80 -0.61
CA PRO A 161 5.18 27.29 -1.94
C PRO A 161 4.29 26.30 -2.70
N LYS A 162 3.42 26.83 -3.57
CA LYS A 162 2.55 26.01 -4.41
C LYS A 162 3.38 25.15 -5.35
N ILE A 163 3.06 23.86 -5.43
CA ILE A 163 3.74 22.93 -6.33
C ILE A 163 3.20 22.95 -7.77
N ASN A 164 1.94 23.38 -7.95
CA ASN A 164 1.25 23.45 -9.24
C ASN A 164 1.36 22.19 -10.14
N ASP A 165 1.50 21.01 -9.52
CA ASP A 165 1.69 19.74 -10.22
C ASP A 165 0.33 19.09 -10.57
N ILE A 166 0.06 18.85 -11.86
CA ILE A 166 -1.19 18.28 -12.35
C ILE A 166 -1.47 16.83 -11.91
N LYS A 167 -0.44 16.06 -11.56
CA LYS A 167 -0.57 14.66 -11.09
C LYS A 167 -0.87 14.60 -9.59
N ILE A 168 -0.40 15.59 -8.83
CA ILE A 168 -0.49 15.62 -7.36
C ILE A 168 -1.65 16.50 -6.89
N CYS A 169 -1.74 17.73 -7.38
CA CYS A 169 -2.68 18.75 -6.88
C CYS A 169 -4.13 18.29 -6.88
N PRO A 170 -4.70 17.65 -7.94
CA PRO A 170 -6.11 17.26 -7.94
C PRO A 170 -6.51 16.25 -6.85
N LYS A 171 -5.52 15.55 -6.26
CA LYS A 171 -5.74 14.57 -5.18
C LYS A 171 -5.43 15.14 -3.80
N CYS A 172 -4.98 16.39 -3.72
CA CYS A 172 -4.58 17.03 -2.48
C CYS A 172 -5.81 17.46 -1.68
N PRO A 173 -5.92 17.12 -0.38
CA PRO A 173 -7.04 17.55 0.46
C PRO A 173 -7.11 19.08 0.62
N PHE A 174 -6.01 19.79 0.38
CA PHE A 174 -5.94 21.25 0.44
C PHE A 174 -6.19 21.93 -0.91
N TYR A 175 -6.56 21.21 -1.95
CA TYR A 175 -6.71 21.75 -3.31
C TYR A 175 -7.56 23.03 -3.37
N ALA A 176 -8.73 23.01 -2.72
CA ALA A 176 -9.65 24.14 -2.71
C ALA A 176 -9.07 25.39 -2.01
N TYR A 177 -8.23 25.21 -0.99
CA TYR A 177 -7.62 26.31 -0.25
C TYR A 177 -6.33 26.81 -0.91
N CYS A 178 -5.52 25.89 -1.42
CA CYS A 178 -4.27 26.20 -2.10
C CYS A 178 -4.51 26.89 -3.45
N ALA A 179 -5.59 26.52 -4.15
CA ALA A 179 -5.95 27.02 -5.48
C ALA A 179 -4.72 27.02 -6.43
N PRO A 180 -4.20 25.83 -6.78
CA PRO A 180 -3.00 25.73 -7.60
C PRO A 180 -3.28 26.20 -9.03
N GLU A 181 -2.29 26.86 -9.63
CA GLU A 181 -2.33 27.28 -11.02
C GLU A 181 -1.92 26.10 -11.89
N LEU A 182 -2.89 25.24 -12.20
CA LEU A 182 -2.67 24.11 -13.08
C LEU A 182 -2.76 24.56 -14.53
N VAL A 183 -1.63 24.55 -15.23
CA VAL A 183 -1.64 24.75 -16.68
C VAL A 183 -2.00 23.41 -17.32
N MET A 184 -3.24 23.31 -17.78
CA MET A 184 -3.69 22.16 -18.57
C MET A 184 -3.23 22.34 -20.02
N GLY A 185 -2.64 21.29 -20.57
CA GLY A 185 -2.37 21.20 -22.01
C GLY A 185 -1.04 21.75 -22.51
N GLN A 186 -0.05 21.97 -21.63
CA GLN A 186 1.31 22.32 -22.08
C GLN A 186 2.01 21.21 -22.88
N ASP A 187 1.58 19.95 -22.68
CA ASP A 187 2.09 18.78 -23.40
C ASP A 187 0.95 18.00 -24.10
N ILE A 188 0.07 18.70 -24.83
CA ILE A 188 -0.88 18.00 -25.71
C ILE A 188 -0.12 17.54 -26.95
N GLU A 189 0.20 16.25 -26.99
CA GLU A 189 0.67 15.61 -28.20
C GLU A 189 -0.54 15.22 -29.06
N MET A 190 -0.61 15.77 -30.27
CA MET A 190 -1.58 15.31 -31.26
C MET A 190 -1.05 14.04 -31.92
N ILE A 191 -1.59 12.90 -31.50
CA ILE A 191 -1.24 11.58 -32.04
C ILE A 191 -2.38 11.17 -32.98
N ASP A 192 -2.12 11.13 -34.29
CA ASP A 192 -3.05 10.60 -35.30
C ASP A 192 -2.69 9.15 -35.64
N ASP A 193 -2.95 8.25 -34.69
CA ASP A 193 -2.73 6.82 -34.83
C ASP A 193 -4.06 6.07 -34.89
N LYS A 194 -4.34 5.48 -36.06
CA LYS A 194 -5.58 4.73 -36.31
C LYS A 194 -5.76 3.52 -35.39
N GLN A 195 -4.68 2.89 -34.93
CA GLN A 195 -4.76 1.78 -33.99
C GLN A 195 -5.19 2.25 -32.61
N ILE A 196 -4.64 3.38 -32.15
CA ILE A 196 -5.05 3.97 -30.87
C ILE A 196 -6.53 4.36 -30.91
N VAL A 197 -7.00 4.98 -31.99
CA VAL A 197 -8.42 5.33 -32.17
C VAL A 197 -9.30 4.07 -32.12
N ALA A 198 -8.96 3.03 -32.88
CA ALA A 198 -9.73 1.79 -32.88
C ALA A 198 -9.79 1.11 -31.50
N LEU A 199 -8.67 1.13 -30.74
CA LEU A 199 -8.62 0.59 -29.38
C LEU A 199 -9.45 1.42 -28.39
N LEU A 200 -9.51 2.74 -28.58
CA LEU A 200 -10.33 3.62 -27.75
C LEU A 200 -11.82 3.40 -28.02
N ASP A 201 -12.21 3.24 -29.29
CA ASP A 201 -13.58 2.91 -29.68
C ASP A 201 -14.00 1.56 -29.08
N GLU A 202 -13.16 0.52 -29.21
CA GLU A 202 -13.42 -0.81 -28.59
C GLU A 202 -13.53 -0.70 -27.07
N LEU A 203 -12.67 0.11 -26.43
CA LEU A 203 -12.73 0.35 -24.99
C LEU A 203 -14.05 1.02 -24.56
N GLU A 204 -14.58 1.93 -25.38
CA GLU A 204 -15.87 2.58 -25.13
C GLU A 204 -17.03 1.58 -25.24
N GLU A 205 -17.06 0.76 -26.28
CA GLU A 205 -18.05 -0.32 -26.42
C GLU A 205 -18.02 -1.30 -25.24
N ILE A 206 -16.82 -1.70 -24.80
CA ILE A 206 -16.65 -2.58 -23.63
C ILE A 206 -17.18 -1.91 -22.36
N LYS A 207 -16.92 -0.60 -22.16
CA LYS A 207 -17.42 0.13 -20.99
C LYS A 207 -18.95 0.14 -20.95
N GLU A 208 -19.61 0.37 -22.08
CA GLU A 208 -21.06 0.32 -22.19
C GLU A 208 -21.59 -1.09 -21.90
N ALA A 209 -20.97 -2.12 -22.47
CA ALA A 209 -21.33 -3.51 -22.21
C ALA A 209 -21.18 -3.88 -20.73
N VAL A 210 -20.10 -3.43 -20.07
CA VAL A 210 -19.86 -3.64 -18.64
C VAL A 210 -20.89 -2.89 -17.78
N ALA A 211 -21.22 -1.65 -18.12
CA ALA A 211 -22.25 -0.88 -17.43
C ALA A 211 -23.62 -1.57 -17.53
N ARG A 212 -24.01 -1.99 -18.74
CA ARG A 212 -25.25 -2.75 -18.99
C ARG A 212 -25.26 -4.08 -18.25
N ALA A 213 -24.15 -4.81 -18.24
CA ALA A 213 -24.03 -6.06 -17.48
C ALA A 213 -24.20 -5.85 -15.96
N ARG A 214 -23.66 -4.74 -15.41
CA ARG A 214 -23.86 -4.37 -14.01
C ARG A 214 -25.33 -4.07 -13.71
N GLU A 215 -26.03 -3.34 -14.58
CA GLU A 215 -27.46 -3.07 -14.42
C GLU A 215 -28.30 -4.36 -14.47
N ILE A 216 -28.03 -5.24 -15.42
CA ILE A 216 -28.71 -6.54 -15.53
C ILE A 216 -28.46 -7.37 -14.26
N LYS A 217 -27.21 -7.43 -13.78
CA LYS A 217 -26.88 -8.14 -12.53
C LYS A 217 -27.64 -7.58 -11.33
N LYS A 218 -27.79 -6.26 -11.23
CA LYS A 218 -28.56 -5.60 -10.16
C LYS A 218 -30.04 -6.00 -10.24
N LYS A 219 -30.66 -5.89 -11.42
CA LYS A 219 -32.06 -6.32 -11.63
C LYS A 219 -32.25 -7.81 -11.30
N LEU A 220 -31.28 -8.65 -11.68
CA LEU A 220 -31.30 -10.07 -11.38
C LEU A 220 -31.22 -10.33 -9.86
N GLU A 221 -30.44 -9.54 -9.11
CA GLU A 221 -30.38 -9.65 -7.64
C GLU A 221 -31.68 -9.22 -6.94
N GLU A 222 -32.40 -8.25 -7.49
CA GLU A 222 -33.70 -7.82 -6.97
C GLU A 222 -34.79 -8.88 -7.21
N LEU A 223 -34.70 -9.64 -8.30
CA LEU A 223 -35.69 -10.65 -8.68
C LEU A 223 -35.44 -12.04 -8.11
N LEU A 224 -34.18 -12.41 -7.85
CA LEU A 224 -33.85 -13.76 -7.38
C LEU A 224 -34.03 -13.90 -5.87
N PRO A 225 -34.85 -14.86 -5.39
CA PRO A 225 -34.94 -15.17 -3.96
C PRO A 225 -33.61 -15.70 -3.43
N ARG A 226 -33.16 -15.19 -2.27
CA ARG A 226 -31.89 -15.63 -1.65
C ARG A 226 -32.05 -16.97 -0.93
N GLY A 227 -31.00 -17.80 -0.98
CA GLY A 227 -30.86 -18.98 -0.14
C GLY A 227 -31.63 -20.22 -0.58
N LYS A 228 -32.15 -20.23 -1.82
CA LYS A 228 -32.77 -21.40 -2.43
C LYS A 228 -32.17 -21.62 -3.81
N ASP A 229 -31.94 -22.86 -4.18
CA ASP A 229 -31.56 -23.18 -5.56
C ASP A 229 -32.76 -22.94 -6.47
N ILE A 230 -32.53 -22.36 -7.65
CA ILE A 230 -33.56 -21.87 -8.56
C ILE A 230 -33.29 -22.43 -9.95
N VAL A 231 -34.32 -22.98 -10.59
CA VAL A 231 -34.29 -23.31 -12.02
C VAL A 231 -35.17 -22.30 -12.75
N VAL A 232 -34.60 -21.58 -13.72
CA VAL A 232 -35.32 -20.61 -14.56
C VAL A 232 -34.99 -20.87 -16.03
N GLY A 233 -35.94 -21.45 -16.75
CA GLY A 233 -35.74 -21.87 -18.14
C GLY A 233 -34.53 -22.80 -18.26
N LYS A 234 -33.57 -22.43 -19.11
CA LYS A 234 -32.32 -23.17 -19.34
C LYS A 234 -31.20 -22.89 -18.33
N TYR A 235 -31.49 -22.26 -17.20
CA TYR A 235 -30.49 -21.87 -16.21
C TYR A 235 -30.80 -22.49 -14.85
N ILE A 236 -29.76 -23.02 -14.20
CA ILE A 236 -29.78 -23.45 -12.80
C ILE A 236 -28.93 -22.47 -12.01
N ILE A 237 -29.47 -21.99 -10.89
CA ILE A 237 -28.82 -21.06 -9.96
C ILE A 237 -28.72 -21.78 -8.62
N THR A 238 -27.50 -22.02 -8.15
CA THR A 238 -27.25 -22.67 -6.86
C THR A 238 -26.56 -21.73 -5.89
N TYR A 239 -26.80 -21.89 -4.59
CA TYR A 239 -26.16 -21.10 -3.53
C TYR A 239 -25.20 -21.96 -2.71
N SER A 240 -23.96 -21.50 -2.54
CA SER A 240 -23.03 -22.11 -1.60
C SER A 240 -23.49 -21.89 -0.15
N PRO A 241 -23.00 -22.69 0.82
CA PRO A 241 -23.23 -22.42 2.25
C PRO A 241 -22.78 -21.01 2.69
N SER A 242 -21.82 -20.41 1.99
CA SER A 242 -21.35 -19.03 2.18
C SER A 242 -22.20 -17.97 1.46
N GLY A 243 -23.32 -18.36 0.84
CA GLY A 243 -24.26 -17.46 0.15
C GLY A 243 -23.82 -16.99 -1.24
N ARG A 244 -22.72 -17.53 -1.79
CA ARG A 244 -22.29 -17.20 -3.16
C ARG A 244 -23.13 -17.96 -4.17
N ARG A 245 -23.69 -17.25 -5.15
CA ARG A 245 -24.46 -17.86 -6.25
C ARG A 245 -23.54 -18.40 -7.35
N LYS A 246 -23.87 -19.55 -7.89
CA LYS A 246 -23.35 -20.09 -9.15
C LYS A 246 -24.50 -20.15 -10.15
N ILE A 247 -24.27 -19.73 -11.39
CA ILE A 247 -25.27 -19.79 -12.47
C ILE A 247 -24.71 -20.69 -13.55
N GLU A 248 -25.42 -21.76 -13.86
CA GLU A 248 -25.07 -22.72 -14.89
C GLU A 248 -26.15 -22.70 -15.98
N LYS A 249 -25.72 -22.71 -17.24
CA LYS A 249 -26.61 -22.89 -18.37
C LYS A 249 -26.68 -24.39 -18.64
N VAL A 250 -27.89 -24.95 -18.62
CA VAL A 250 -28.14 -26.33 -19.06
C VAL A 250 -28.25 -26.28 -20.58
N GLU A 251 -27.34 -26.94 -21.25
CA GLU A 251 -27.46 -27.21 -22.69
C GLU A 251 -28.42 -28.38 -22.88
N GLU A 252 -29.30 -28.28 -23.89
CA GLU A 252 -30.16 -29.40 -24.31
C GLU A 252 -29.35 -30.56 -24.87
#